data_AF-A0A6B9FLT7-F1
#
_entry.id   AF-A0A6B9FLT7-F1
#
_cell.length_a   1.000
_cell.length_b   1.000
_cell.length_c   1.000
_cell.angle_alpha   90.00
_cell.angle_beta   90.00
_cell.angle_gamma   90.00
#
_symmetry.space_group_name_H-M   'P 1'
#
loop_
_entity.id
_entity.type
_entity.pdbx_description
1 polymer ?
#
loop_
_entity_poly.entity_id
_entity_poly.type
_entity_poly.pdbx_seq_one_letter_code
_entity_poly.pdbx_strand_id
1 'polypeptide(L)'
;MLPDAAAVWRSALEDLSQHASPCRYLTPARWAPIREAAIDFCDRLGTEAHALGWTAAELFALHPEHGTLRIEVCGVMMITGNRAQAVEPTRVVFERGSAYRTRQGQIWGIPIWEFVKKSAGR
;
A
#
# COMPACT_ATOMS: atom_id res chain seq x y z
N MET A 1 11.30 -22.19 6.88
CA MET A 1 10.73 -21.46 5.72
C MET A 1 10.73 -20.00 6.08
N LEU A 2 11.14 -19.11 5.16
CA LEU A 2 10.96 -17.67 5.35
C LEU A 2 9.45 -17.36 5.34
N PRO A 3 8.97 -16.38 6.12
CA PRO A 3 7.56 -16.01 6.11
C PRO A 3 7.16 -15.53 4.71
N ASP A 4 5.95 -15.92 4.27
CA ASP A 4 5.36 -15.42 3.03
C ASP A 4 5.34 -13.88 3.08
N ALA A 5 5.85 -13.22 2.04
CA ALA A 5 5.89 -11.76 1.96
C ALA A 5 4.49 -11.16 2.15
N ALA A 6 3.45 -11.83 1.65
CA ALA A 6 2.06 -11.43 1.84
C ALA A 6 1.66 -11.38 3.32
N ALA A 7 2.07 -12.38 4.11
CA ALA A 7 1.82 -12.43 5.54
C ALA A 7 2.58 -11.31 6.29
N VAL A 8 3.81 -11.01 5.87
CA VAL A 8 4.59 -9.89 6.42
C VAL A 8 3.91 -8.55 6.14
N TRP A 9 3.44 -8.32 4.91
CA TRP A 9 2.74 -7.09 4.55
C TRP A 9 1.41 -6.95 5.31
N ARG A 10 0.64 -8.04 5.39
CA ARG A 10 -0.61 -8.08 6.14
C ARG A 10 -0.40 -7.69 7.60
N SER A 11 0.52 -8.36 8.28
CA SER A 11 0.82 -8.09 9.70
C SER A 11 1.24 -6.63 9.91
N ALA A 12 2.09 -6.09 9.03
CA ALA A 12 2.52 -4.70 9.12
C ALA A 12 1.37 -3.68 8.91
N LEU A 13 0.37 -4.02 8.10
CA LEU A 13 -0.85 -3.20 7.94
C LEU A 13 -1.81 -3.34 9.13
N GLU A 14 -1.90 -4.54 9.70
CA GLU A 14 -2.72 -4.82 10.87
C GLU A 14 -2.24 -4.06 12.11
N ASP A 15 -0.91 -3.93 12.29
CA ASP A 15 -0.29 -3.16 13.37
C ASP A 15 -0.62 -1.66 13.32
N LEU A 16 -1.04 -1.14 12.16
CA LEU A 16 -1.48 0.24 12.03
C LEU A 16 -2.91 0.42 12.56
N SER A 17 -3.13 1.49 13.31
CA SER A 17 -4.48 1.82 13.80
C SER A 17 -5.45 2.05 12.64
N GLN A 18 -6.65 1.46 12.73
CA GLN A 18 -7.74 1.77 11.79
C GLN A 18 -8.38 3.15 12.06
N HIS A 19 -8.25 3.67 13.28
CA HIS A 19 -8.94 4.89 13.73
C HIS A 19 -8.05 6.13 13.69
N ALA A 20 -6.74 5.96 13.65
CA ALA A 20 -5.77 7.04 13.53
C ALA A 20 -5.06 6.95 12.18
N SER A 21 -5.16 8.01 11.38
CA SER A 21 -4.44 8.06 10.11
C SER A 21 -2.93 8.17 10.37
N PRO A 22 -2.12 7.35 9.69
CA PRO A 22 -0.66 7.42 9.78
C PRO A 22 -0.07 8.63 9.03
N CYS A 23 -0.85 9.29 8.17
CA CYS A 23 -0.40 10.41 7.34
C CYS A 23 -1.24 11.66 7.62
N ARG A 24 -0.60 12.78 7.98
CA ARG A 24 -1.25 14.06 8.31
C ARG A 24 -2.28 14.53 7.27
N TYR A 25 -2.00 14.29 5.98
CA TYR A 25 -2.83 14.75 4.86
C TYR A 25 -3.82 13.68 4.37
N LEU A 26 -3.93 12.57 5.10
CA LEU A 26 -4.94 11.54 4.89
C LEU A 26 -5.87 11.57 6.10
N THR A 27 -7.17 11.81 5.90
CA THR A 27 -8.12 11.83 7.02
C THR A 27 -8.38 10.40 7.52
N PRO A 28 -8.70 10.18 8.80
CA PRO A 28 -9.05 8.86 9.31
C PRO A 28 -10.17 8.17 8.52
N ALA A 29 -11.20 8.93 8.11
CA ALA A 29 -12.31 8.42 7.31
C ALA A 29 -11.88 7.93 5.91
N ARG A 30 -10.83 8.52 5.33
CA ARG A 30 -10.25 8.04 4.06
C ARG A 30 -9.24 6.91 4.29
N TRP A 31 -8.55 6.90 5.42
CA TRP A 31 -7.58 5.87 5.76
C TRP A 31 -8.22 4.51 6.03
N ALA A 32 -9.29 4.46 6.82
CA ALA A 32 -9.95 3.21 7.19
C ALA A 32 -10.24 2.29 5.98
N PRO A 33 -10.91 2.74 4.89
CA PRO A 33 -11.16 1.89 3.73
C PRO A 33 -9.90 1.55 2.93
N ILE A 34 -8.87 2.40 2.92
CA ILE A 34 -7.57 2.09 2.30
C ILE A 34 -6.90 0.93 3.03
N ARG A 35 -6.85 1.01 4.37
CA ARG A 35 -6.28 -0.06 5.20
C ARG A 35 -7.04 -1.37 5.00
N GLU A 36 -8.36 -1.33 5.02
CA GLU A 36 -9.20 -2.50 4.80
C GLU A 36 -8.95 -3.13 3.43
N ALA A 37 -8.95 -2.33 2.35
CA ALA A 37 -8.67 -2.82 1.01
C ALA A 37 -7.25 -3.39 0.86
N ALA A 38 -6.26 -2.81 1.53
CA ALA A 38 -4.88 -3.30 1.53
C ALA A 38 -4.73 -4.64 2.29
N ILE A 39 -5.46 -4.82 3.40
CA ILE A 39 -5.50 -6.08 4.15
C ILE A 39 -6.20 -7.17 3.32
N ASP A 40 -7.37 -6.87 2.73
CA ASP A 40 -8.08 -7.81 1.83
C ASP A 40 -7.23 -8.18 0.62
N PHE A 41 -6.45 -7.24 0.07
CA PHE A 41 -5.49 -7.52 -0.99
C PHE A 41 -4.44 -8.54 -0.53
N CYS A 42 -3.86 -8.37 0.67
CA CYS A 42 -2.85 -9.29 1.17
C CYS A 42 -3.41 -10.72 1.33
N ASP A 43 -4.66 -10.85 1.79
CA ASP A 43 -5.32 -12.16 1.92
C ASP A 43 -5.56 -12.87 0.60
N ARG A 44 -6.08 -12.13 -0.38
CA ARG A 44 -6.59 -12.73 -1.61
C ARG A 44 -5.56 -12.81 -2.72
N LEU A 45 -4.73 -11.77 -2.82
CA LEU A 45 -3.88 -11.51 -3.97
C LEU A 45 -2.40 -11.36 -3.56
N GLY A 46 -2.08 -11.31 -2.27
CA GLY A 46 -0.74 -11.02 -1.79
C GLY A 46 0.31 -12.03 -2.25
N THR A 47 0.03 -13.33 -2.12
CA THR A 47 0.96 -14.40 -2.54
C THR A 47 1.18 -14.38 -4.06
N GLU A 48 0.12 -14.17 -4.84
CA GLU A 48 0.21 -14.03 -6.31
C GLU A 48 1.00 -12.77 -6.69
N ALA A 49 0.71 -11.63 -6.05
CA ALA A 49 1.42 -10.38 -6.27
C ALA A 49 2.92 -10.55 -6.01
N HIS A 50 3.29 -11.22 -4.93
CA HIS A 50 4.69 -11.51 -4.62
C HIS A 50 5.33 -12.42 -5.67
N ALA A 51 4.64 -13.45 -6.13
CA ALA A 51 5.12 -14.34 -7.20
C ALA A 51 5.31 -13.60 -8.54
N LEU A 52 4.47 -12.60 -8.81
CA LEU A 52 4.59 -11.67 -9.94
C LEU A 52 5.67 -10.59 -9.73
N GLY A 53 6.38 -10.65 -8.61
CA GLY A 53 7.49 -9.78 -8.27
C GLY A 53 7.10 -8.41 -7.73
N TRP A 54 5.83 -8.18 -7.37
CA TRP A 54 5.44 -6.95 -6.68
C TRP A 54 6.15 -6.81 -5.34
N THR A 55 6.53 -5.58 -5.02
CA THR A 55 7.20 -5.22 -3.78
C THR A 55 6.27 -4.44 -2.85
N ALA A 56 6.62 -4.41 -1.56
CA ALA A 56 5.91 -3.60 -0.58
C ALA A 56 5.88 -2.10 -0.95
N ALA A 57 6.92 -1.58 -1.59
CA ALA A 57 6.97 -0.18 -1.98
C ALA A 57 6.00 0.12 -3.14
N GLU A 58 5.96 -0.74 -4.16
CA GLU A 58 5.03 -0.61 -5.29
C GLU A 58 3.56 -0.71 -4.87
N LEU A 59 3.26 -1.47 -3.81
CA LEU A 59 1.90 -1.67 -3.32
C LEU A 59 1.50 -0.65 -2.24
N PHE A 60 2.40 -0.36 -1.30
CA PHE A 60 2.04 0.28 -0.02
C PHE A 60 2.89 1.51 0.33
N ALA A 61 3.69 2.04 -0.58
CA ALA A 61 4.52 3.21 -0.28
C ALA A 61 3.74 4.50 -0.07
N LEU A 62 4.32 5.41 0.72
CA LEU A 62 4.00 6.82 0.79
C LEU A 62 5.28 7.65 0.57
N HIS A 63 5.14 8.91 0.14
CA HIS A 63 6.29 9.81 0.07
C HIS A 63 6.94 10.00 1.46
N PRO A 64 8.27 9.86 1.61
CA PRO A 64 8.94 9.84 2.91
C PRO A 64 8.80 11.12 3.75
N GLU A 65 8.52 12.25 3.11
CA GLU A 65 8.33 13.57 3.74
C GLU A 65 6.88 14.08 3.65
N HIS A 66 6.27 14.02 2.47
CA HIS A 66 4.95 14.59 2.20
C HIS A 66 3.78 13.59 2.27
N GLY A 67 4.05 12.31 2.54
CA GLY A 67 3.03 11.27 2.62
C GLY A 67 2.20 11.16 1.34
N THR A 68 0.88 11.27 1.46
CA THR A 68 -0.07 11.13 0.35
C THR A 68 -0.19 12.36 -0.55
N LEU A 69 0.45 13.50 -0.24
CA LEU A 69 0.41 14.69 -1.10
C LEU A 69 1.14 14.51 -2.43
N ARG A 70 2.08 13.55 -2.50
CA ARG A 70 2.84 13.20 -3.71
C ARG A 70 2.38 11.83 -4.19
N ILE A 71 1.17 11.80 -4.76
CA ILE A 71 0.46 10.57 -5.14
C ILE A 71 1.22 9.74 -6.18
N GLU A 72 2.08 10.35 -6.99
CA GLU A 72 2.88 9.69 -8.02
C GLU A 72 3.99 8.79 -7.47
N VAL A 73 4.36 8.92 -6.19
CA VAL A 73 5.31 8.03 -5.50
C VAL A 73 4.61 7.06 -4.54
N CYS A 74 3.29 7.18 -4.38
CA CYS A 74 2.52 6.29 -3.53
C CYS A 74 2.32 4.94 -4.19
N GLY A 75 2.32 3.90 -3.36
CA GLY A 75 1.99 2.55 -3.79
C GLY A 75 0.54 2.45 -4.27
N VAL A 76 0.28 1.49 -5.15
CA VAL A 76 -1.00 1.33 -5.83
C VAL A 76 -2.18 1.15 -4.88
N MET A 77 -1.98 0.47 -3.74
CA MET A 77 -3.04 0.29 -2.75
C MET A 77 -3.24 1.50 -1.84
N MET A 78 -2.38 2.53 -1.92
CA MET A 78 -2.45 3.72 -1.07
C MET A 78 -3.22 4.90 -1.71
N ILE A 79 -3.66 4.76 -2.97
CA ILE A 79 -4.34 5.85 -3.70
C ILE A 79 -5.86 5.77 -3.59
N THR A 80 -6.42 4.61 -3.22
CA THR A 80 -7.86 4.35 -3.21
C THR A 80 -8.24 3.33 -2.12
N GLY A 81 -9.44 3.45 -1.57
CA GLY A 81 -10.05 2.46 -0.68
C GLY A 81 -10.87 1.39 -1.41
N ASN A 82 -10.74 1.31 -2.73
CA ASN A 82 -11.45 0.32 -3.53
C ASN A 82 -10.79 -1.05 -3.40
N ARG A 83 -11.61 -2.09 -3.30
CA ARG A 83 -11.17 -3.47 -3.31
C ARG A 83 -10.53 -3.85 -4.65
N ALA A 84 -9.34 -4.42 -4.60
CA ALA A 84 -8.69 -5.01 -5.76
C ALA A 84 -9.43 -6.29 -6.21
N GLN A 85 -9.64 -6.42 -7.51
CA GLN A 85 -10.30 -7.57 -8.13
C GLN A 85 -9.28 -8.59 -8.62
N ALA A 86 -8.14 -8.13 -9.12
CA ALA A 86 -7.04 -8.96 -9.61
C ALA A 86 -5.71 -8.21 -9.51
N VAL A 87 -4.61 -8.97 -9.51
CA VAL A 87 -3.25 -8.46 -9.65
C VAL A 87 -2.61 -9.05 -10.90
N GLU A 88 -1.97 -8.21 -11.69
CA GLU A 88 -1.29 -8.57 -12.92
C GLU A 88 0.19 -8.14 -12.82
N PRO A 89 1.10 -8.61 -13.70
CA PRO A 89 2.52 -8.27 -13.62
C PRO A 89 2.80 -6.75 -13.59
N THR A 90 1.95 -5.97 -14.24
CA THR A 90 2.16 -4.53 -14.45
C THR A 90 1.06 -3.63 -13.88
N ARG A 91 -0.01 -4.17 -13.27
CA ARG A 91 -1.09 -3.36 -12.67
C ARG A 91 -1.92 -4.12 -11.65
N VAL A 92 -2.61 -3.37 -10.78
CA VAL A 92 -3.71 -3.88 -9.95
C VAL A 92 -5.03 -3.43 -10.58
N VAL A 93 -5.97 -4.35 -10.69
CA VAL A 93 -7.30 -4.11 -11.26
C VAL A 93 -8.31 -3.86 -10.15
N PHE A 94 -9.12 -2.83 -10.30
CA PHE A 94 -10.23 -2.48 -9.42
C PHE A 94 -11.54 -2.56 -10.22
N GLU A 95 -12.69 -2.50 -9.54
CA GLU A 95 -14.01 -2.52 -10.21
C GLU A 95 -14.15 -1.46 -11.31
N ARG A 96 -13.62 -0.25 -11.07
CA ARG A 96 -13.71 0.89 -11.99
C ARG A 96 -12.35 1.42 -12.43
N GLY A 97 -11.47 0.53 -12.86
CA GLY A 97 -10.20 0.90 -13.49
C GLY A 97 -9.03 0.05 -13.03
N SER A 98 -7.82 0.54 -13.30
CA SER A 98 -6.59 -0.11 -12.85
C SER A 98 -5.53 0.92 -12.54
N ALA A 99 -4.57 0.53 -11.70
CA ALA A 99 -3.40 1.34 -11.40
C ALA A 99 -2.14 0.55 -11.73
N TYR A 100 -1.28 1.16 -12.53
CA TYR A 100 -0.07 0.53 -13.03
C TYR A 100 1.03 0.49 -11.98
N ARG A 101 1.78 -0.61 -12.03
CA ARG A 101 2.99 -0.86 -11.25
C ARG A 101 3.97 0.28 -11.45
N THR A 102 4.47 0.52 -12.66
CA THR A 102 5.49 1.55 -12.90
C THR A 102 5.05 2.56 -13.94
N ARG A 103 5.43 3.83 -13.72
CA ARG A 103 5.46 4.90 -14.72
C ARG A 103 6.92 5.23 -15.05
N GLN A 104 7.18 5.71 -16.26
CA GLN A 104 8.53 6.08 -16.66
C GLN A 104 9.11 7.12 -15.68
N GLY A 105 10.28 6.83 -15.10
CA GLY A 105 10.94 7.70 -14.10
C GLY A 105 10.37 7.63 -12.69
N GLN A 106 9.49 6.66 -12.38
CA GLN A 106 8.88 6.56 -11.06
C GLN A 106 9.91 6.16 -9.99
N ILE A 107 9.94 6.95 -8.92
CA ILE A 107 10.69 6.67 -7.69
C ILE A 107 9.66 6.26 -6.65
N TRP A 108 9.89 5.14 -5.97
CA TRP A 108 9.01 4.69 -4.90
C TRP A 108 9.30 5.41 -3.60
N GLY A 109 8.24 5.69 -2.86
CA GLY A 109 8.35 6.08 -1.46
C GLY A 109 8.76 4.90 -0.56
N ILE A 110 8.49 5.05 0.73
CA ILE A 110 8.71 3.99 1.73
C ILE A 110 7.37 3.35 2.11
N PRO A 111 7.30 2.04 2.36
CA PRO A 111 6.08 1.40 2.84
C PRO A 111 5.50 2.13 4.06
N ILE A 112 4.17 2.19 4.12
CA ILE A 112 3.42 2.97 5.12
C ILE A 112 3.81 2.66 6.58
N TRP A 113 4.17 1.43 6.90
CA TRP A 113 4.65 1.06 8.24
C TRP A 113 6.04 1.66 8.55
N GLU A 114 6.94 1.75 7.57
CA GLU A 114 8.22 2.45 7.72
C GLU A 114 8.03 3.97 7.82
N PHE A 115 7.05 4.51 7.11
CA PHE A 115 6.66 5.91 7.23
C PHE A 115 6.21 6.27 8.66
N VAL A 116 5.44 5.39 9.31
CA VAL A 116 5.00 5.57 10.70
C VAL A 116 6.18 5.47 11.66
N LYS A 117 7.05 4.45 11.52
CA LYS A 117 8.27 4.31 12.35
C LYS A 117 9.15 5.56 12.29
N LYS A 118 9.36 6.11 11.09
CA LYS A 118 10.12 7.36 10.87
C LYS A 118 9.44 8.57 11.53
N SER A 119 8.12 8.59 11.61
CA SER A 119 7.37 9.70 12.20
C SER A 119 7.30 9.61 13.73
N ALA A 120 7.38 8.41 14.31
CA ALA A 120 7.38 8.19 15.76
C ALA A 120 8.74 8.50 16.43
N GLY A 121 9.83 8.51 15.65
CA GLY A 121 11.17 8.88 16.14
C GLY A 121 11.50 10.38 16.05
N ARG A 122 10.50 11.24 15.80
CA ARG A 122 10.63 12.70 15.76
C ARG A 122 9.96 13.36 16.96
#